data_AF-A0A354FFN3-F1
#
_entry.id   AF-A0A354FFN3-F1
#
_cell.length_a   1.000
_cell.length_b   1.000
_cell.length_c   1.000
_cell.angle_alpha   90.00
_cell.angle_beta   90.00
_cell.angle_gamma   90.00
#
_symmetry.space_group_name_H-M   'P 1'
#
loop_
_entity.id
_entity.type
_entity.pdbx_description
1 polymer ?
#
loop_
_entity_poly.entity_id
_entity_poly.type
_entity_poly.pdbx_seq_one_letter_code
_entity_poly.pdbx_strand_id
1 'polypeptide(L)'
;MVVCLTTDEYSRMENKSVSLDSDEALLYTLRGELPGDTISVNGFELSIKDRLASLETEGKMSALLTNSYYLIVDDIDTIKQIYNSLSGSQGDMGGLSYYYSFDVEGDKDAQISIVSALQRAVNEINVDGYVEGAESSRESFYSLYGGLFFIGIFLGLLFIMATVLIIYYKQLAEGYDDRQRFGIMQKVGMSRAEVKQAIKSQVLTVFFLPLVTAVIHIAFAFKVITKMLEVLNLTNVQLYAGCTAVTILVFALFYV
;
A
#
# COMPACT_ATOMS: atom_id res chain seq x y z
N MET A 1 -16.88 4.96 -3.24
CA MET A 1 -17.61 5.40 -2.04
C MET A 1 -18.05 6.84 -2.24
N VAL A 2 -19.28 7.16 -1.84
CA VAL A 2 -19.82 8.52 -1.86
C VAL A 2 -20.23 8.88 -0.45
N VAL A 3 -19.81 10.05 0.04
CA VAL A 3 -20.26 10.62 1.31
C VAL A 3 -21.00 11.90 1.00
N CYS A 4 -22.18 12.08 1.60
CA CYS A 4 -22.97 13.28 1.43
C CYS A 4 -22.92 14.13 2.70
N LEU A 5 -22.81 15.45 2.52
CA LEU A 5 -22.85 16.47 3.57
C LEU A 5 -23.88 17.54 3.16
N THR A 6 -24.54 18.17 4.12
CA THR A 6 -25.41 19.31 3.81
C THR A 6 -24.59 20.60 3.69
N THR A 7 -25.13 21.62 3.03
CA THR A 7 -24.51 22.95 2.96
C THR A 7 -24.33 23.57 4.35
N ASP A 8 -25.22 23.27 5.29
CA ASP A 8 -25.11 23.73 6.68
C ASP A 8 -23.87 23.14 7.38
N GLU A 9 -23.65 21.83 7.22
CA GLU A 9 -22.50 21.13 7.77
C GLU A 9 -21.20 21.58 7.10
N TYR A 10 -21.20 21.71 5.77
CA TYR A 10 -20.09 22.28 5.03
C TYR A 10 -19.75 23.70 5.50
N SER A 11 -20.77 24.54 5.69
CA SER A 11 -20.59 25.92 6.14
C SER A 11 -20.01 26.00 7.55
N ARG A 12 -20.41 25.07 8.43
CA ARG A 12 -19.87 24.94 9.79
C ARG A 12 -18.41 24.50 9.79
N MET A 13 -18.04 23.55 8.92
CA MET A 13 -16.69 23.02 8.83
C MET A 13 -15.71 24.02 8.21
N GLU A 14 -16.06 24.60 7.06
CA GLU A 14 -15.16 25.41 6.24
C GLU A 14 -15.25 26.91 6.53
N ASN A 15 -16.18 27.31 7.40
CA ASN A 15 -16.47 28.71 7.70
C ASN A 15 -16.79 29.53 6.43
N LYS A 16 -17.49 28.92 5.46
CA LYS A 16 -17.90 29.48 4.17
C LYS A 16 -19.41 29.33 4.00
N SER A 17 -20.11 30.39 3.61
CA SER A 17 -21.55 30.30 3.32
C SER A 17 -21.77 29.90 1.86
N VAL A 18 -22.50 28.82 1.64
CA VAL A 18 -22.93 28.36 0.31
C VAL A 18 -24.41 28.02 0.35
N SER A 19 -25.13 28.37 -0.72
CA SER A 19 -26.51 27.97 -0.96
C SER A 19 -26.58 27.26 -2.31
N LEU A 20 -27.24 26.10 -2.31
CA LEU A 20 -27.46 25.22 -3.45
C LEU A 20 -28.96 25.03 -3.64
N ASP A 21 -29.39 24.89 -4.89
CA ASP A 21 -30.72 24.40 -5.22
C ASP A 21 -30.76 22.86 -5.06
N SER A 22 -31.96 22.27 -4.99
CA SER A 22 -32.13 20.82 -4.72
C SER A 22 -31.64 19.88 -5.84
N ASP A 23 -31.35 20.42 -7.02
CA ASP A 23 -30.71 19.72 -8.14
C ASP A 23 -29.23 20.09 -8.31
N GLU A 24 -28.64 20.86 -7.39
CA GLU A 24 -27.24 21.27 -7.40
C GLU A 24 -26.42 20.57 -6.30
N ALA A 25 -25.14 20.31 -6.59
CA ALA A 25 -24.18 19.80 -5.62
C ALA A 25 -22.80 20.44 -5.80
N LEU A 26 -22.03 20.53 -4.71
CA LEU A 26 -20.58 20.70 -4.80
C LEU A 26 -19.91 19.33 -4.74
N LEU A 27 -18.84 19.15 -5.50
CA LEU A 27 -18.07 17.91 -5.54
C LEU A 27 -16.65 18.13 -5.01
N TYR A 28 -16.26 17.38 -3.99
CA TYR A 28 -14.85 17.18 -3.63
C TYR A 28 -14.42 15.75 -3.98
N THR A 29 -13.31 15.62 -4.71
CA THR A 29 -12.77 14.34 -5.14
C THR A 29 -11.53 14.00 -4.33
N LEU A 30 -11.66 13.03 -3.42
CA LEU A 30 -10.53 12.56 -2.62
C LEU A 30 -9.63 11.60 -3.41
N ARG A 31 -10.25 10.68 -4.17
CA ARG A 31 -9.54 9.70 -5.00
C ARG A 31 -10.37 9.32 -6.23
N GLY A 32 -9.71 9.24 -7.38
CA GLY A 32 -10.33 8.95 -8.68
C GLY A 32 -10.58 10.21 -9.49
N GLU A 33 -11.29 10.05 -10.60
CA GLU A 33 -11.73 11.15 -11.46
C GLU A 33 -13.22 10.96 -11.77
N LEU A 34 -13.98 12.05 -11.72
CA LEU A 34 -15.38 12.10 -12.15
C LEU A 34 -15.48 13.22 -13.20
N PRO A 35 -15.47 12.90 -14.50
CA PRO A 35 -15.58 13.90 -15.56
C PRO A 35 -17.04 14.38 -15.75
N GLY A 36 -17.20 15.59 -16.29
CA GLY A 36 -18.51 16.20 -16.61
C GLY A 36 -19.13 16.96 -15.45
N ASP A 37 -20.15 17.77 -15.72
CA ASP A 37 -20.75 18.68 -14.72
C ASP A 37 -22.10 18.15 -14.21
N THR A 38 -22.36 16.86 -14.37
CA THR A 38 -23.61 16.23 -13.92
C THR A 38 -23.32 14.84 -13.36
N ILE A 39 -23.93 14.52 -12.23
CA ILE A 39 -23.87 13.21 -11.58
C ILE A 39 -25.25 12.59 -11.67
N SER A 40 -25.35 11.44 -12.33
CA SER A 40 -26.58 10.65 -12.38
C SER A 40 -26.46 9.44 -11.48
N VAL A 41 -27.33 9.36 -10.48
CA VAL A 41 -27.45 8.26 -9.53
C VAL A 41 -28.76 7.53 -9.81
N ASN A 42 -28.72 6.46 -10.62
CA ASN A 42 -29.90 5.65 -10.99
C ASN A 42 -31.14 6.47 -11.42
N GLY A 43 -30.95 7.56 -12.15
CA GLY A 43 -32.02 8.43 -12.65
C GLY A 43 -32.30 9.67 -11.81
N PHE A 44 -31.66 9.83 -10.66
CA PHE A 44 -31.57 11.10 -9.94
C PHE A 44 -30.36 11.88 -10.43
N GLU A 45 -30.58 13.03 -11.05
CA GLU A 45 -29.53 13.87 -11.64
C GLU A 45 -29.22 15.08 -10.75
N LEU A 46 -27.93 15.32 -10.52
CA LEU A 46 -27.40 16.50 -9.83
C LEU A 46 -26.43 17.24 -10.73
N SER A 47 -26.60 18.54 -10.87
CA SER A 47 -25.68 19.45 -11.52
C SER A 47 -24.53 19.82 -10.56
N ILE A 48 -23.29 19.67 -11.02
CA ILE A 48 -22.11 20.05 -10.24
C ILE A 48 -21.90 21.56 -10.40
N LYS A 49 -22.28 22.34 -9.39
CA LYS A 49 -22.15 23.80 -9.40
C LYS A 49 -20.70 24.25 -9.31
N ASP A 50 -19.91 23.57 -8.47
CA ASP A 50 -18.48 23.83 -8.33
C ASP A 50 -17.73 22.59 -7.80
N ARG A 51 -16.42 22.55 -8.06
CA ARG A 51 -15.50 21.48 -7.66
C ARG A 51 -14.52 22.00 -6.63
N LEU A 52 -14.62 21.49 -5.42
CA LEU A 52 -13.79 21.92 -4.31
C LEU A 52 -12.34 21.44 -4.51
N ALA A 53 -11.38 22.34 -4.35
CA ALA A 53 -9.96 22.00 -4.41
C ALA A 53 -9.47 21.30 -3.13
N SER A 54 -10.09 21.60 -2.00
CA SER A 54 -9.79 21.02 -0.69
C SER A 54 -11.06 20.93 0.14
N LEU A 55 -11.08 20.00 1.07
CA LEU A 55 -12.10 19.85 2.09
C LEU A 55 -11.41 19.37 3.37
N GLU A 56 -11.67 20.01 4.50
CA GLU A 56 -11.19 19.59 5.83
C GLU A 56 -11.91 18.31 6.27
N THR A 57 -11.63 17.22 5.58
CA THR A 57 -12.08 15.87 5.94
C THR A 57 -10.85 15.03 6.22
N GLU A 58 -10.46 14.98 7.49
CA GLU A 58 -9.54 13.97 7.98
C GLU A 58 -10.30 12.69 8.35
N GLY A 59 -9.68 11.52 8.13
CA GLY A 59 -10.26 10.24 8.55
C GLY A 59 -10.11 9.08 7.57
N LYS A 60 -10.84 7.99 7.84
CA LYS A 60 -10.75 6.67 7.18
C LYS A 60 -10.78 6.68 5.66
N MET A 61 -11.43 7.67 5.07
CA MET A 61 -11.61 7.76 3.62
C MET A 61 -10.28 7.94 2.88
N SER A 62 -9.30 8.59 3.52
CA SER A 62 -7.91 8.70 3.03
C SER A 62 -7.22 7.33 2.91
N ALA A 63 -7.60 6.38 3.76
CA ALA A 63 -7.07 5.02 3.77
C ALA A 63 -7.79 4.07 2.77
N LEU A 64 -8.94 4.48 2.20
CA LEU A 64 -9.70 3.64 1.25
C LEU A 64 -9.11 3.72 -0.16
N LEU A 65 -8.80 2.57 -0.74
CA LEU A 65 -8.27 2.45 -2.12
C LEU A 65 -9.33 2.63 -3.22
N THR A 66 -10.61 2.76 -2.86
CA THR A 66 -11.69 2.95 -3.84
C THR A 66 -11.86 4.41 -4.21
N ASN A 67 -12.39 4.67 -5.42
CA ASN A 67 -12.80 6.02 -5.83
C ASN A 67 -13.72 6.61 -4.76
N SER A 68 -13.37 7.78 -4.23
CA SER A 68 -13.97 8.37 -3.04
C SER A 68 -14.31 9.83 -3.28
N TYR A 69 -15.59 10.14 -3.11
CA TYR A 69 -16.16 11.44 -3.44
C TYR A 69 -17.00 11.96 -2.28
N TYR A 70 -16.91 13.26 -2.02
CA TYR A 70 -17.80 13.97 -1.12
C TYR A 70 -18.74 14.84 -1.96
N LEU A 71 -20.05 14.69 -1.73
CA LEU A 71 -21.10 15.52 -2.31
C LEU A 71 -21.66 16.43 -1.24
N ILE A 72 -21.61 17.73 -1.47
CA ILE A 72 -22.28 18.72 -0.62
C ILE A 72 -23.59 19.06 -1.32
N VAL A 73 -24.71 18.85 -0.63
CA VAL A 73 -26.07 19.08 -1.13
C VAL A 73 -26.82 20.05 -0.23
N ASP A 74 -27.94 20.58 -0.69
CA ASP A 74 -28.75 21.56 0.03
C ASP A 74 -29.23 21.04 1.41
N ASP A 75 -29.83 19.85 1.46
CA ASP A 75 -30.46 19.34 2.68
C ASP A 75 -30.41 17.81 2.86
N ILE A 76 -30.96 17.35 3.99
CA ILE A 76 -31.02 15.92 4.35
C ILE A 76 -31.98 15.14 3.43
N ASP A 77 -33.02 15.77 2.90
CA ASP A 77 -33.98 15.10 2.03
C ASP A 77 -33.35 14.78 0.66
N THR A 78 -32.47 15.64 0.14
CA THR A 78 -31.63 15.33 -1.03
C THR A 78 -30.70 14.15 -0.76
N ILE A 79 -30.08 14.07 0.43
CA ILE A 79 -29.27 12.90 0.83
C ILE A 79 -30.11 11.61 0.80
N LYS A 80 -31.34 11.64 1.34
CA LYS A 80 -32.25 10.48 1.31
C LYS A 80 -32.62 10.10 -0.11
N GLN A 81 -32.85 11.06 -1.01
CA GLN A 81 -33.14 10.79 -2.42
C GLN A 81 -31.97 10.10 -3.12
N ILE A 82 -30.73 10.55 -2.88
CA ILE A 82 -29.51 9.91 -3.40
C ILE A 82 -29.40 8.47 -2.85
N TYR A 83 -29.59 8.29 -1.54
CA TYR A 83 -29.53 6.97 -0.91
C TYR A 83 -30.58 6.01 -1.49
N ASN A 84 -31.84 6.44 -1.59
CA ASN A 84 -32.93 5.62 -2.11
C ASN A 84 -32.70 5.23 -3.57
N SER A 85 -32.12 6.14 -4.36
CA SER A 85 -31.75 5.89 -5.75
C SER A 85 -30.63 4.83 -5.85
N LEU A 86 -29.64 4.85 -4.95
CA LEU A 86 -28.58 3.84 -4.90
C LEU A 86 -29.06 2.46 -4.39
N SER A 87 -29.93 2.44 -3.39
CA SER A 87 -30.35 1.23 -2.68
C SER A 87 -31.55 0.50 -3.33
N GLY A 88 -32.14 1.05 -4.39
CA GLY A 88 -33.14 0.37 -5.22
C GLY A 88 -34.45 0.01 -4.48
N SER A 89 -35.00 0.95 -3.71
CA SER A 89 -36.20 0.77 -2.86
C SER A 89 -36.11 -0.34 -1.80
N GLN A 90 -34.94 -0.93 -1.56
CA GLN A 90 -34.74 -1.88 -0.46
C GLN A 90 -34.24 -1.17 0.80
N GLY A 91 -35.18 -0.77 1.64
CA GLY A 91 -34.93 -0.28 3.01
C GLY A 91 -34.93 1.24 3.15
N ASP A 92 -35.42 1.70 4.30
CA ASP A 92 -35.26 3.10 4.73
C ASP A 92 -33.78 3.40 4.98
N MET A 93 -33.36 4.60 4.61
CA MET A 93 -32.06 5.11 5.05
C MET A 93 -31.99 5.02 6.57
N GLY A 94 -30.94 4.36 7.09
CA GLY A 94 -30.65 4.36 8.51
C GLY A 94 -30.42 5.78 9.05
N GLY A 95 -30.15 5.89 10.35
CA GLY A 95 -29.76 7.18 10.94
C GLY A 95 -28.51 7.76 10.28
N LEU A 96 -28.36 9.09 10.33
CA LEU A 96 -27.13 9.76 9.90
C LEU A 96 -25.94 9.25 10.72
N SER A 97 -24.78 9.13 10.07
CA SER A 97 -23.52 8.89 10.74
C SER A 97 -22.96 10.20 11.27
N TYR A 98 -22.47 10.20 12.51
CA TYR A 98 -21.84 11.35 13.14
C TYR A 98 -20.35 11.12 13.24
N TYR A 99 -19.56 12.14 12.90
CA TYR A 99 -18.10 12.13 13.03
C TYR A 99 -17.68 13.31 13.90
N TYR A 100 -16.89 13.04 14.94
CA TYR A 100 -16.34 14.06 15.82
C TYR A 100 -14.84 13.83 15.98
N SER A 101 -14.05 14.87 15.74
CA SER A 101 -12.59 14.86 15.81
C SER A 101 -12.10 16.07 16.58
N PHE A 102 -11.02 15.89 17.33
CA PHE A 102 -10.38 16.96 18.08
C PHE A 102 -8.92 16.60 18.33
N ASP A 103 -8.08 17.63 18.43
CA ASP A 103 -6.69 17.46 18.79
C ASP A 103 -6.55 17.17 20.29
N VAL A 104 -5.62 16.28 20.62
CA VAL A 104 -5.30 15.92 22.00
C VAL A 104 -3.84 16.25 22.26
N GLU A 105 -3.61 17.21 23.16
CA GLU A 105 -2.28 17.44 23.71
C GLU A 105 -1.96 16.39 24.76
N GLY A 106 -0.81 15.72 24.63
CA GLY A 106 -0.36 14.70 25.57
C GLY A 106 0.70 13.80 24.98
N ASP A 107 1.37 13.04 25.85
CA ASP A 107 2.28 11.99 25.41
C ASP A 107 1.51 10.79 24.80
N LYS A 108 2.27 9.85 24.25
CA LYS A 108 1.74 8.66 23.58
C LYS A 108 0.79 7.85 24.48
N ASP A 109 1.15 7.65 25.74
CA ASP A 109 0.39 6.79 26.64
C ASP A 109 -0.91 7.45 27.08
N ALA A 110 -0.90 8.77 27.28
CA ALA A 110 -2.10 9.57 27.53
C ALA A 110 -3.08 9.51 26.35
N GLN A 111 -2.58 9.66 25.12
CA GLN A 111 -3.42 9.58 23.91
C GLN A 111 -4.06 8.19 23.75
N ILE A 112 -3.29 7.11 23.94
CA ILE A 112 -3.83 5.74 23.87
C ILE A 112 -4.86 5.48 24.98
N SER A 113 -4.62 6.02 26.18
CA SER A 113 -5.53 5.88 27.32
C SER A 113 -6.87 6.59 27.07
N ILE A 114 -6.85 7.78 26.48
CA ILE A 114 -8.06 8.53 26.12
C ILE A 114 -8.89 7.77 25.09
N VAL A 115 -8.26 7.24 24.03
CA VAL A 115 -8.96 6.41 23.01
C VAL A 115 -9.63 5.20 23.68
N SER A 116 -8.91 4.52 24.57
CA SER A 116 -9.44 3.37 25.30
C SER A 116 -10.62 3.73 26.22
N ALA A 117 -10.55 4.87 26.90
CA ALA A 117 -11.61 5.37 27.77
C ALA A 117 -12.86 5.76 26.98
N LEU A 118 -12.68 6.49 25.87
CA LEU A 118 -13.78 6.89 24.98
C LEU A 118 -14.43 5.67 24.33
N GLN A 119 -13.66 4.69 23.86
CA GLN A 119 -14.24 3.47 23.28
C GLN A 119 -15.10 2.71 24.31
N ARG A 120 -14.69 2.67 25.58
CA ARG A 120 -15.52 2.08 26.65
C ARG A 120 -16.81 2.88 26.85
N ALA A 121 -16.72 4.20 26.93
CA ALA A 121 -17.90 5.06 27.08
C ALA A 121 -18.88 4.92 25.91
N VAL A 122 -18.37 4.82 24.67
CA VAL A 122 -19.16 4.56 23.46
C VAL A 122 -19.86 3.19 23.53
N ASN A 123 -19.15 2.16 23.97
CA ASN A 123 -19.73 0.83 24.14
C ASN A 123 -20.82 0.79 25.23
N GLU A 124 -20.67 1.57 26.31
CA GLU A 124 -21.64 1.66 27.41
C GLU A 124 -22.96 2.31 27.01
N ILE A 125 -22.92 3.32 26.13
CA ILE A 125 -24.14 3.96 25.60
C ILE A 125 -24.82 3.13 24.49
N ASN A 126 -24.27 1.95 24.16
CA ASN A 126 -24.81 1.00 23.19
C ASN A 126 -25.13 1.62 21.82
N VAL A 127 -24.25 2.50 21.35
CA VAL A 127 -24.29 3.03 19.99
C VAL A 127 -23.32 2.25 19.11
N ASP A 128 -23.70 2.03 17.86
CA ASP A 128 -22.78 1.46 16.87
C ASP A 128 -21.76 2.52 16.47
N GLY A 129 -20.56 2.44 17.06
CA GLY A 129 -19.53 3.44 16.92
C GLY A 129 -18.16 2.93 17.35
N TYR A 130 -17.12 3.55 16.79
CA TYR A 130 -15.74 3.26 17.15
C TYR A 130 -15.00 4.57 17.39
N VAL A 131 -13.93 4.49 18.19
CA VAL A 131 -13.03 5.60 18.47
C VAL A 131 -11.67 5.26 17.90
N GLU A 132 -11.06 6.24 17.24
CA GLU A 132 -9.72 6.12 16.68
C GLU A 132 -8.82 7.23 17.23
N GLY A 133 -7.52 6.96 17.26
CA GLY A 133 -6.52 7.95 17.61
C GLY A 133 -5.17 7.59 17.02
N ALA A 134 -4.41 8.61 16.62
CA ALA A 134 -3.19 8.45 15.84
C ALA A 134 -2.18 7.50 16.50
N GLU A 135 -1.90 7.66 17.79
CA GLU A 135 -0.93 6.81 18.50
C GLU A 135 -1.41 5.36 18.69
N SER A 136 -2.71 5.14 18.91
CA SER A 136 -3.29 3.79 18.95
C SER A 136 -3.22 3.10 17.58
N SER A 137 -3.47 3.84 16.49
CA SER A 137 -3.29 3.36 15.13
C SER A 137 -1.81 3.07 14.82
N ARG A 138 -0.86 3.88 15.28
CA ARG A 138 0.58 3.64 15.12
C ARG A 138 1.05 2.40 15.87
N GLU A 139 0.57 2.18 17.09
CA GLU A 139 0.85 0.95 17.84
C GLU A 139 0.32 -0.28 17.11
N SER A 140 -0.93 -0.23 16.65
CA SER A 140 -1.55 -1.29 15.86
C SER A 140 -0.77 -1.56 14.57
N PHE A 141 -0.31 -0.50 13.90
CA PHE A 141 0.55 -0.60 12.71
C PHE A 141 1.86 -1.33 13.03
N TYR A 142 2.58 -0.92 14.08
CA TYR A 142 3.85 -1.58 14.45
C TYR A 142 3.64 -3.03 14.89
N SER A 143 2.55 -3.33 15.58
CA SER A 143 2.22 -4.70 15.97
C SER A 143 2.01 -5.61 14.76
N LEU A 144 1.22 -5.18 13.78
CA LEU A 144 0.92 -5.95 12.58
C LEU A 144 2.11 -6.03 11.61
N TYR A 145 2.70 -4.89 11.26
CA TYR A 145 3.75 -4.82 10.24
C TYR A 145 5.15 -5.13 10.80
N GLY A 146 5.39 -4.93 12.10
CA GLY A 146 6.66 -5.26 12.73
C GLY A 146 6.96 -6.75 12.69
N GLY A 147 5.94 -7.60 12.91
CA GLY A 147 6.07 -9.05 12.77
C GLY A 147 6.40 -9.48 11.34
N LEU A 148 5.69 -8.93 10.35
CA LEU A 148 5.96 -9.19 8.93
C LEU A 148 7.37 -8.74 8.52
N PHE A 149 7.81 -7.57 9.01
CA PHE A 149 9.14 -7.04 8.75
C PHE A 149 10.23 -7.95 9.33
N PHE A 150 10.06 -8.42 10.57
CA PHE A 150 10.97 -9.38 11.19
C PHE A 150 11.05 -10.68 10.39
N ILE A 151 9.91 -11.26 10.02
CA ILE A 151 9.86 -12.51 9.23
C ILE A 151 10.56 -12.30 7.88
N GLY A 152 10.32 -11.17 7.22
CA GLY A 152 10.95 -10.83 5.94
C GLY A 152 12.48 -10.76 6.04
N ILE A 153 13.02 -10.05 7.03
CA ILE A 153 14.48 -9.95 7.24
C ILE A 153 15.06 -11.31 7.62
N PHE A 154 14.42 -12.03 8.55
CA PHE A 154 14.90 -13.31 9.03
C PHE A 154 14.98 -14.35 7.91
N LEU A 155 13.90 -14.50 7.14
CA LEU A 155 13.87 -15.40 5.98
C LEU A 155 14.85 -14.95 4.89
N GLY A 156 14.95 -13.63 4.64
CA GLY A 156 15.91 -13.06 3.70
C GLY A 156 17.35 -13.44 4.05
N LEU A 157 17.76 -13.22 5.30
CA LEU A 157 19.09 -13.59 5.79
C LEU A 157 19.33 -15.10 5.73
N LEU A 158 18.33 -15.89 6.11
CA LEU A 158 18.40 -17.35 6.06
C LEU A 158 18.63 -17.85 4.62
N PHE A 159 17.89 -17.31 3.64
CA PHE A 159 18.06 -17.67 2.24
C PHE A 159 19.39 -17.18 1.65
N ILE A 160 19.87 -15.99 2.03
CA ILE A 160 21.21 -15.52 1.64
C ILE A 160 22.27 -16.48 2.18
N MET A 161 22.22 -16.81 3.47
CA MET A 161 23.18 -17.73 4.10
C MET A 161 23.16 -19.10 3.42
N ALA A 162 21.97 -19.66 3.19
CA ALA A 162 21.82 -20.94 2.49
C ALA A 162 22.41 -20.88 1.06
N THR A 163 22.14 -19.79 0.34
CA THR A 163 22.64 -19.58 -1.03
C THR A 163 24.17 -19.50 -1.05
N VAL A 164 24.76 -18.70 -0.15
CA VAL A 164 26.22 -18.56 -0.03
C VAL A 164 26.88 -19.91 0.28
N LEU A 165 26.31 -20.68 1.22
CA LEU A 165 26.84 -22.00 1.56
C LEU A 165 26.78 -22.96 0.37
N ILE A 166 25.63 -23.04 -0.31
CA ILE A 166 25.45 -23.93 -1.47
C ILE A 166 26.45 -23.57 -2.58
N ILE A 167 26.60 -22.28 -2.91
CA ILE A 167 27.52 -21.82 -3.94
C ILE A 167 28.97 -22.11 -3.54
N TYR A 168 29.34 -21.80 -2.30
CA TYR A 168 30.69 -22.06 -1.78
C TYR A 168 31.07 -23.55 -1.90
N TYR A 169 30.20 -24.45 -1.43
CA TYR A 169 30.46 -25.89 -1.53
C TYR A 169 30.52 -26.36 -2.99
N LYS A 170 29.65 -25.83 -3.85
CA LYS A 170 29.64 -26.19 -5.27
C LYS A 170 30.92 -25.74 -5.98
N GLN A 171 31.36 -24.50 -5.77
CA GLN A 171 32.61 -23.97 -6.32
C GLN A 171 33.82 -24.77 -5.85
N LEU A 172 33.84 -25.17 -4.57
CA LEU A 172 34.90 -26.02 -4.02
C LEU A 172 34.91 -27.41 -4.67
N ALA A 173 33.77 -28.08 -4.71
CA ALA A 173 33.65 -29.42 -5.27
C ALA A 173 34.03 -29.45 -6.76
N GLU A 174 33.44 -28.56 -7.58
CA GLU A 174 33.75 -28.44 -9.01
C GLU A 174 35.22 -28.05 -9.22
N GLY A 175 35.78 -27.17 -8.37
CA GLY A 175 37.19 -26.80 -8.43
C GLY A 175 38.15 -27.97 -8.16
N TYR A 176 37.80 -28.87 -7.25
CA TYR A 176 38.58 -30.09 -7.00
C TYR A 176 38.48 -31.09 -8.17
N ASP A 177 37.28 -31.29 -8.71
CA ASP A 177 37.05 -32.22 -9.83
C ASP A 177 37.76 -31.74 -11.11
N ASP A 178 37.67 -30.45 -11.43
CA ASP A 178 38.28 -29.89 -12.64
C ASP A 178 39.82 -29.75 -12.54
N ARG A 179 40.40 -29.85 -11.34
CA ARG A 179 41.87 -29.78 -11.13
C ARG A 179 42.62 -30.77 -12.01
N GLN A 180 42.12 -32.00 -12.12
CA GLN A 180 42.76 -33.04 -12.94
C GLN A 180 42.69 -32.69 -14.43
N ARG A 181 41.53 -32.21 -14.91
CA ARG A 181 41.32 -31.78 -16.30
C ARG A 181 42.25 -30.64 -16.70
N PHE A 182 42.36 -29.61 -15.87
CA PHE A 182 43.29 -28.51 -16.14
C PHE A 182 44.76 -28.95 -16.11
N GLY A 183 45.10 -29.93 -15.27
CA GLY A 183 46.41 -30.57 -15.29
C GLY A 183 46.71 -31.31 -16.61
N ILE A 184 45.71 -31.94 -17.22
CA ILE A 184 45.85 -32.58 -18.54
C ILE A 184 46.03 -31.52 -19.62
N MET A 185 45.24 -30.44 -19.62
CA MET A 185 45.38 -29.36 -20.61
C MET A 185 46.78 -28.75 -20.65
N GLN A 186 47.43 -28.59 -19.49
CA GLN A 186 48.83 -28.12 -19.44
C GLN A 186 49.81 -29.12 -20.06
N LYS A 187 49.58 -30.42 -19.86
CA LYS A 187 50.41 -31.48 -20.46
C LYS A 187 50.27 -31.56 -21.98
N VAL A 188 49.13 -31.14 -22.52
CA VAL A 188 48.84 -31.12 -23.97
C VAL A 188 49.30 -29.81 -24.63
N GLY A 189 49.87 -28.87 -23.86
CA GLY A 189 50.55 -27.68 -24.39
C GLY A 189 49.91 -26.34 -24.05
N MET A 190 48.81 -26.33 -23.30
CA MET A 190 48.17 -25.08 -22.86
C MET A 190 49.02 -24.39 -21.78
N SER A 191 49.27 -23.09 -21.94
CA SER A 191 49.98 -22.30 -20.95
C SER A 191 49.15 -22.10 -19.68
N ARG A 192 49.81 -21.75 -18.56
CA ARG A 192 49.10 -21.42 -17.30
C ARG A 192 48.12 -20.26 -17.44
N ALA A 193 48.44 -19.29 -18.29
CA ALA A 193 47.59 -18.12 -18.54
C ALA A 193 46.29 -18.52 -19.25
N GLU A 194 46.40 -19.33 -20.30
CA GLU A 194 45.25 -19.85 -21.05
C GLU A 194 44.35 -20.73 -20.17
N VAL A 195 44.93 -21.61 -19.35
CA VAL A 195 44.19 -22.42 -18.37
C VAL A 195 43.46 -21.55 -17.35
N LYS A 196 44.12 -20.51 -16.80
CA LYS A 196 43.48 -19.58 -15.86
C LYS A 196 42.32 -18.82 -16.50
N GLN A 197 42.45 -18.42 -17.77
CA GLN A 197 41.40 -17.74 -18.51
C GLN A 197 40.21 -18.66 -18.78
N ALA A 198 40.46 -19.93 -19.14
CA ALA A 198 39.41 -20.94 -19.31
C ALA A 198 38.63 -21.17 -18.01
N ILE A 199 39.33 -21.35 -16.88
CA ILE A 199 38.72 -21.46 -15.55
C ILE A 199 37.83 -20.25 -15.26
N LYS A 200 38.38 -19.04 -15.40
CA LYS A 200 37.64 -17.81 -15.11
C LYS A 200 36.38 -17.70 -15.95
N SER A 201 36.45 -18.03 -17.24
CA SER A 201 35.29 -17.95 -18.13
C SER A 201 34.22 -19.00 -17.78
N GLN A 202 34.62 -20.23 -17.47
CA GLN A 202 33.68 -21.30 -17.09
C GLN A 202 32.98 -20.95 -15.78
N VAL A 203 33.73 -20.59 -14.74
CA VAL A 203 33.18 -20.21 -13.42
C VAL A 203 32.25 -19.01 -13.58
N LEU A 204 32.69 -17.95 -14.25
CA LEU A 204 31.86 -16.75 -14.39
C LEU A 204 30.57 -17.04 -15.17
N THR A 205 30.61 -17.87 -16.21
CA THR A 205 29.40 -18.20 -17.00
C THR A 205 28.42 -19.06 -16.19
N VAL A 206 28.91 -20.14 -15.55
CA VAL A 206 28.06 -21.11 -14.85
C VAL A 206 27.40 -20.49 -13.62
N PHE A 207 28.09 -19.59 -12.92
CA PHE A 207 27.58 -18.96 -11.71
C PHE A 207 26.85 -17.63 -12.01
N PHE A 208 27.26 -16.82 -12.99
CA PHE A 208 26.55 -15.57 -13.28
C PHE A 208 25.22 -15.76 -14.02
N LEU A 209 25.09 -16.81 -14.85
CA LEU A 209 23.88 -17.07 -15.62
C LEU A 209 22.62 -17.28 -14.74
N PRO A 210 22.66 -18.05 -13.63
CA PRO A 210 21.58 -18.12 -12.66
C PRO A 210 21.16 -16.76 -12.08
N LEU A 211 22.11 -15.88 -11.78
CA LEU A 211 21.81 -14.54 -11.25
C LEU A 211 21.04 -13.70 -12.26
N VAL A 212 21.49 -13.67 -13.52
CA VAL A 212 20.78 -12.97 -14.61
C VAL A 212 19.37 -13.54 -14.78
N THR A 213 19.24 -14.88 -14.74
CA THR A 213 17.94 -15.55 -14.86
C THR A 213 17.00 -15.18 -13.71
N ALA A 214 17.52 -15.07 -12.48
CA ALA A 214 16.74 -14.63 -11.32
C ALA A 214 16.25 -13.18 -11.46
N VAL A 215 17.10 -12.27 -11.95
CA VAL A 215 16.71 -10.87 -12.22
C VAL A 215 15.62 -10.79 -13.27
N ILE A 216 15.75 -11.55 -14.36
CA ILE A 216 14.71 -11.65 -15.40
C ILE A 216 13.40 -12.18 -14.78
N HIS A 217 13.48 -13.24 -13.99
CA HIS A 217 12.31 -13.83 -13.34
C HIS A 217 11.61 -12.82 -12.41
N ILE A 218 12.37 -12.06 -11.61
CA ILE A 218 11.85 -11.00 -10.75
C ILE A 218 11.19 -9.89 -11.57
N ALA A 219 11.77 -9.51 -12.73
CA ALA A 219 11.17 -8.48 -13.58
C ALA A 219 9.76 -8.86 -14.06
N PHE A 220 9.53 -10.14 -14.40
CA PHE A 220 8.19 -10.63 -14.73
C PHE A 220 7.27 -10.71 -13.49
N ALA A 221 7.80 -11.20 -12.37
CA ALA A 221 7.05 -11.33 -11.11
C ALA A 221 6.67 -9.96 -10.50
N PHE A 222 7.44 -8.90 -10.79
CA PHE A 222 7.29 -7.57 -10.19
C PHE A 222 5.86 -7.05 -10.28
N LYS A 223 5.20 -7.20 -11.44
CA LYS A 223 3.81 -6.77 -11.65
C LYS A 223 2.82 -7.51 -10.74
N VAL A 224 3.03 -8.80 -10.53
CA VAL A 224 2.17 -9.60 -9.65
C VAL A 224 2.41 -9.18 -8.20
N ILE A 225 3.68 -8.99 -7.81
CA ILE A 225 4.02 -8.58 -6.45
C ILE A 225 3.44 -7.19 -6.14
N THR A 226 3.54 -6.21 -7.05
CA THR A 226 2.91 -4.89 -6.84
C THR A 226 1.41 -4.99 -6.63
N LYS A 227 0.72 -5.90 -7.36
CA LYS A 227 -0.71 -6.13 -7.17
C LYS A 227 -1.04 -6.80 -5.83
N MET A 228 -0.21 -7.74 -5.37
CA MET A 228 -0.38 -8.31 -4.02
C MET A 228 -0.13 -7.26 -2.92
N LEU A 229 0.85 -6.37 -3.10
CA LEU A 229 1.14 -5.29 -2.16
C LEU A 229 0.04 -4.20 -2.14
N GLU A 230 -0.58 -3.91 -3.29
CA GLU A 230 -1.75 -3.02 -3.36
C GLU A 230 -2.89 -3.51 -2.46
N VAL A 231 -3.12 -4.83 -2.35
CA VAL A 231 -4.14 -5.41 -1.44
C VAL A 231 -3.82 -5.12 0.03
N LEU A 232 -2.54 -4.96 0.38
CA LEU A 232 -2.08 -4.60 1.72
C LEU A 232 -1.96 -3.09 1.93
N ASN A 233 -2.50 -2.28 1.01
CA ASN A 233 -2.38 -0.81 1.01
C ASN A 233 -0.93 -0.29 0.89
N LEU A 234 -0.03 -1.09 0.33
CA LEU A 234 1.37 -0.75 0.06
C LEU A 234 1.53 -0.37 -1.42
N THR A 235 1.08 0.83 -1.78
CA THR A 235 0.91 1.26 -3.18
C THR A 235 2.10 2.01 -3.77
N ASN A 236 3.15 2.28 -2.99
CA ASN A 236 4.32 3.04 -3.46
C ASN A 236 5.24 2.14 -4.32
N VAL A 237 4.94 2.06 -5.62
CA VAL A 237 5.66 1.23 -6.59
C VAL A 237 7.12 1.66 -6.75
N GLN A 238 7.42 2.97 -6.68
CA GLN A 238 8.79 3.49 -6.77
C GLN A 238 9.65 3.01 -5.61
N LEU A 239 9.11 3.07 -4.38
CA LEU A 239 9.78 2.56 -3.20
C LEU A 239 10.04 1.06 -3.32
N TYR A 240 9.02 0.29 -3.74
CA TYR A 240 9.15 -1.14 -3.93
C TYR A 240 10.20 -1.51 -5.01
N ALA A 241 10.25 -0.77 -6.12
CA ALA A 241 11.29 -0.92 -7.14
C ALA A 241 12.68 -0.64 -6.57
N GLY A 242 12.83 0.42 -5.77
CA GLY A 242 14.07 0.76 -5.08
C GLY A 242 14.53 -0.34 -4.14
N CYS A 243 13.64 -0.85 -3.29
CA CYS A 243 13.93 -1.98 -2.40
C CYS A 243 14.34 -3.23 -3.17
N THR A 244 13.63 -3.56 -4.25
CA THR A 244 13.95 -4.72 -5.10
C THR A 244 15.34 -4.59 -5.73
N ALA A 245 15.69 -3.41 -6.25
CA ALA A 245 17.02 -3.16 -6.80
C ALA A 245 18.12 -3.29 -5.73
N VAL A 246 17.89 -2.75 -4.53
CA VAL A 246 18.82 -2.90 -3.39
C VAL A 246 18.98 -4.38 -3.01
N THR A 247 17.89 -5.14 -2.93
CA THR A 247 17.94 -6.59 -2.63
C THR A 247 18.72 -7.34 -3.71
N ILE A 248 18.51 -7.06 -4.99
CA ILE A 248 19.28 -7.66 -6.09
C ILE A 248 20.77 -7.34 -5.94
N LEU A 249 21.13 -6.09 -5.61
CA LEU A 249 22.52 -5.69 -5.41
C LEU A 249 23.17 -6.41 -4.23
N VAL A 250 22.46 -6.51 -3.10
CA VAL A 250 22.93 -7.25 -1.92
C VAL A 250 23.13 -8.72 -2.27
N PHE A 251 22.15 -9.37 -2.92
CA PHE A 251 22.28 -10.75 -3.36
C PHE A 251 23.44 -10.93 -4.33
N ALA A 252 23.60 -10.05 -5.32
CA ALA A 252 24.69 -10.11 -6.29
C ALA A 252 26.07 -9.99 -5.60
N LEU A 253 26.19 -9.13 -4.59
CA LEU A 253 27.43 -8.96 -3.83
C LEU A 253 27.82 -10.21 -3.03
N PHE A 254 26.84 -10.90 -2.43
CA PHE A 254 27.09 -12.15 -1.72
C PHE A 254 27.25 -13.37 -2.63
N TYR A 255 26.70 -13.28 -3.85
CA TYR A 255 26.70 -14.37 -4.82
C TYR A 255 28.05 -14.49 -5.57
N VAL A 256 28.69 -13.35 -5.86
CA VAL A 256 29.97 -13.25 -6.60
C VAL A 256 31.17 -13.44 -5.67
#